data_AF-A0A928ZXL6-F1
#
_entry.id   AF-A0A928ZXL6-F1
#
_cell.length_a   1.000
_cell.length_b   1.000
_cell.length_c   1.000
_cell.angle_alpha   90.00
_cell.angle_beta   90.00
_cell.angle_gamma   90.00
#
_symmetry.space_group_name_H-M   'P 1'
#
loop_
_entity.id
_entity.type
_entity.pdbx_description
1 polymer ?
#
loop_
_entity_poly.entity_id
_entity_poly.type
_entity_poly.pdbx_seq_one_letter_code
_entity_poly.pdbx_strand_id
1 'polypeptide(L)' 'KKINRDIQAGVDLCKKECEYFSVCGGGAPSNKYFENGSFASSETMYCRYTKKILTDIVLAELEENLGLNTPYLPN' A
#
# COMPACT_ATOMS: atom_id res chain seq x y z
N LYS A 1 -9.87 22.69 1.89
CA LYS A 1 -8.56 23.36 1.64
C LYS A 1 -7.78 22.54 0.59
N LYS A 2 -6.86 23.14 -0.19
CA LYS A 2 -6.12 22.45 -1.27
C LYS A 2 -5.43 21.16 -0.80
N ILE A 3 -4.72 21.22 0.34
CA ILE A 3 -4.01 20.06 0.93
C ILE A 3 -4.93 18.85 1.10
N ASN A 4 -6.11 19.03 1.70
CA ASN A 4 -7.04 17.92 1.93
C ASN A 4 -7.56 17.30 0.61
N ARG A 5 -7.74 18.10 -0.45
CA ARG A 5 -8.09 17.57 -1.78
C ARG A 5 -6.95 16.76 -2.38
N ASP A 6 -5.71 17.24 -2.27
CA ASP A 6 -4.55 16.53 -2.80
C ASP A 6 -4.32 15.21 -2.04
N ILE A 7 -4.55 15.20 -0.72
CA ILE A 7 -4.53 13.98 0.10
C ILE A 7 -5.59 12.99 -0.37
N GLN A 8 -6.83 13.44 -0.56
CA GLN A 8 -7.91 12.56 -1.02
C GLN A 8 -7.63 12.00 -2.42
N ALA A 9 -7.09 12.82 -3.33
CA ALA A 9 -6.66 12.36 -4.66
C ALA A 9 -5.60 11.26 -4.56
N GLY A 10 -4.64 11.38 -3.64
CA GLY A 10 -3.65 10.32 -3.38
C GLY A 10 -4.27 9.04 -2.82
N VAL A 11 -5.29 9.15 -1.96
CA VAL A 11 -6.04 7.99 -1.44
C VAL A 11 -6.82 7.31 -2.58
N ASP A 12 -7.47 8.09 -3.44
CA ASP A 12 -8.26 7.59 -4.57
C ASP A 12 -7.37 6.89 -5.62
N LEU A 13 -6.15 7.40 -5.86
CA LEU A 13 -5.14 6.72 -6.67
C LEU A 13 -4.81 5.34 -6.08
N CYS A 14 -4.46 5.28 -4.79
CA CYS A 14 -4.19 3.99 -4.13
C CYS A 14 -5.39 3.05 -4.19
N LYS A 15 -6.63 3.56 -4.02
CA LYS A 15 -7.85 2.73 -4.12
C LYS A 15 -8.03 2.13 -5.51
N LYS A 16 -7.61 2.84 -6.55
CA LYS A 16 -7.76 2.41 -7.94
C LYS A 16 -6.71 1.37 -8.36
N GLU A 17 -5.48 1.48 -7.86
CA GLU A 17 -4.34 0.74 -8.44
C GLU A 17 -3.54 -0.12 -7.45
N CYS A 18 -3.71 0.04 -6.14
CA CYS A 18 -2.93 -0.70 -5.15
C CYS A 18 -3.72 -1.91 -4.61
N GLU A 19 -3.22 -3.11 -4.87
CA GLU A 19 -3.79 -4.37 -4.38
C GLU A 19 -3.86 -4.44 -2.84
N TYR A 20 -2.98 -3.69 -2.17
CA TYR A 20 -2.88 -3.61 -0.71
C TYR A 20 -3.75 -2.51 -0.08
N PHE A 21 -4.63 -1.87 -0.86
CA PHE A 21 -5.46 -0.78 -0.35
C PHE A 21 -6.35 -1.21 0.82
N SER A 22 -6.90 -2.43 0.79
CA SER A 22 -7.72 -2.99 1.86
C SER A 22 -6.97 -3.11 3.20
N VAL A 23 -5.64 -3.21 3.16
CA VAL A 23 -4.79 -3.34 4.36
C VAL A 23 -4.45 -1.98 4.97
N CYS A 24 -4.19 -0.97 4.15
CA CYS A 24 -3.59 0.30 4.62
C CYS A 24 -4.44 1.57 4.36
N GLY A 25 -5.50 1.48 3.56
CA GLY A 25 -6.41 2.61 3.27
C GLY A 25 -5.79 3.76 2.49
N GLY A 26 -4.64 3.55 1.82
CA GLY A 26 -3.98 4.58 1.01
C GLY A 26 -2.74 5.22 1.65
N GLY A 27 -2.31 4.74 2.82
CA GLY A 27 -1.03 5.10 3.43
C GLY A 27 -0.97 6.52 4.04
N ALA A 28 0.18 6.87 4.61
CA ALA A 28 0.37 8.14 5.30
C ALA A 28 0.65 9.30 4.31
N PRO A 29 -0.10 10.41 4.38
CA PRO A 29 0.15 11.58 3.51
C PRO A 29 1.53 12.19 3.68
N SER A 30 2.09 12.15 4.90
CA SER A 30 3.43 12.66 5.18
C SER A 30 4.50 11.98 4.33
N ASN A 31 4.41 10.65 4.20
CA ASN A 31 5.40 9.86 3.48
C ASN A 31 5.30 10.13 1.98
N LYS A 32 4.07 10.23 1.45
CA LYS A 32 3.84 10.64 0.05
C LYS A 32 4.45 11.99 -0.27
N TYR A 33 4.28 12.96 0.62
CA TYR A 33 4.85 14.29 0.41
C TYR A 33 6.38 14.29 0.51
N PHE A 34 6.95 13.62 1.53
CA PHE A 34 8.41 13.58 1.73
C PHE A 34 9.13 12.80 0.64
N GLU A 35 8.55 11.68 0.17
CA GLU A 35 9.19 10.79 -0.80
C GLU A 35 8.92 11.25 -2.25
N ASN A 36 7.69 11.68 -2.55
CA ASN A 36 7.25 11.96 -3.93
C ASN A 36 7.03 13.45 -4.21
N GLY A 37 7.16 14.33 -3.21
CA GLY A 37 6.90 15.77 -3.34
C GLY A 37 5.43 16.15 -3.49
N SER A 38 4.50 15.20 -3.40
CA SER A 38 3.06 15.44 -3.62
C SER A 38 2.19 14.52 -2.76
N PHE A 39 1.14 15.09 -2.15
CA PHE A 39 0.08 14.31 -1.49
C PHE A 39 -0.77 13.53 -2.50
N ALA A 40 -0.92 14.06 -3.72
CA ALA A 40 -1.67 13.45 -4.83
C ALA A 40 -0.79 12.46 -5.59
N SER A 41 -0.22 11.51 -4.86
CA SER A 41 0.60 10.43 -5.40
C SER A 41 0.20 9.11 -4.73
N SER A 42 0.63 8.01 -5.33
CA SER A 42 0.58 6.67 -4.77
C SER A 42 2.00 6.14 -4.58
N GLU A 43 2.08 5.02 -3.88
CA GLU A 43 3.29 4.26 -3.56
C GLU A 43 4.44 5.07 -2.94
N THR A 44 4.94 4.56 -1.83
CA THR A 44 6.14 5.08 -1.19
C THR A 44 6.97 3.89 -0.73
N MET A 45 8.28 4.07 -0.56
CA MET A 45 9.15 3.03 -0.02
C MET A 45 8.71 2.62 1.38
N TYR A 46 8.21 3.56 2.19
CA TYR A 46 7.61 3.22 3.47
C TYR A 46 6.47 2.20 3.34
N CYS A 47 5.50 2.43 2.43
CA CYS A 47 4.39 1.48 2.29
C CYS A 47 4.85 0.15 1.66
N ARG A 48 5.84 0.16 0.77
CA ARG A 48 6.43 -1.07 0.19
C ARG A 48 7.02 -1.95 1.28
N TYR A 49 7.89 -1.39 2.14
CA TYR A 49 8.59 -2.16 3.16
C TYR A 49 7.75 -2.51 4.39
N THR A 50 6.79 -1.65 4.77
CA THR A 50 6.04 -1.84 6.03
C THR A 50 4.62 -2.34 5.85
N LYS A 51 4.09 -2.32 4.62
CA LYS A 51 2.75 -2.82 4.30
C LYS A 51 2.82 -3.95 3.31
N LYS A 52 3.25 -3.69 2.06
CA LYS A 52 3.18 -4.68 0.97
C LYS A 52 3.93 -5.97 1.29
N ILE A 53 5.24 -5.88 1.50
CA ILE A 53 6.11 -7.05 1.75
C ILE A 53 5.65 -7.84 2.99
N LEU A 54 5.29 -7.14 4.07
CA LEU A 54 4.82 -7.82 5.28
C LEU A 54 3.47 -8.49 5.08
N THR A 55 2.56 -7.87 4.34
CA THR A 55 1.29 -8.49 3.95
C THR A 55 1.53 -9.76 3.15
N ASP A 56 2.42 -9.72 2.17
CA ASP A 56 2.68 -10.90 1.34
C ASP A 56 3.27 -12.06 2.16
N ILE A 57 4.25 -11.78 3.01
CA ILE A 57 4.88 -12.80 3.86
C ILE A 57 3.83 -13.43 4.80
N VAL A 58 3.00 -12.61 5.44
CA VAL A 58 1.97 -13.11 6.37
C VAL A 58 0.90 -13.91 5.63
N LEU A 59 0.45 -13.45 4.46
CA LEU A 59 -0.55 -14.17 3.67
C LEU A 59 -0.02 -15.50 3.18
N ALA A 60 1.21 -15.54 2.66
CA ALA A 60 1.84 -16.78 2.20
C ALA A 60 1.93 -17.82 3.33
N GLU A 61 2.37 -17.40 4.52
CA GLU A 61 2.44 -18.28 5.70
C GLU A 61 1.04 -18.79 6.12
N LEU A 62 0.02 -17.93 6.11
CA LEU A 62 -1.34 -18.33 6.45
C LEU A 62 -1.92 -19.32 5.42
N GLU A 63 -1.69 -19.07 4.14
CA GLU A 63 -2.14 -19.93 3.05
C GLU A 63 -1.48 -21.31 3.11
N GLU A 64 -0.17 -21.37 3.35
CA GLU A 64 0.56 -22.63 3.57
C GLU A 64 0.00 -23.41 4.76
N ASN A 65 -0.19 -22.76 5.90
CA ASN A 65 -0.76 -23.39 7.10
C ASN A 65 -2.20 -23.88 6.91
N LEU A 66 -2.95 -23.29 5.96
CA LEU A 66 -4.29 -23.71 5.59
C LEU A 66 -4.33 -24.73 4.44
N GLY A 67 -3.17 -25.15 3.91
CA GLY A 67 -3.07 -26.07 2.78
C GLY A 67 -3.50 -25.46 1.43
N LEU A 68 -3.55 -24.13 1.34
CA LEU A 68 -3.81 -23.38 0.13
C LEU A 68 -2.45 -23.14 -0.54
N ASN A 69 -2.05 -24.01 -1.47
CA ASN A 69 -0.74 -23.94 -2.10
C ASN A 69 -0.62 -22.73 -3.04
N THR A 70 -0.24 -21.57 -2.50
CA THR A 70 0.08 -20.35 -3.27
C THR A 70 1.57 -20.03 -3.14
N PRO A 71 2.36 -20.16 -4.22
CA PRO A 71 3.76 -19.73 -4.19
C PRO A 71 3.82 -18.23 -3.99
N TYR A 72 4.55 -17.77 -2.96
CA TYR A 72 4.86 -16.35 -2.83
C TYR A 72 5.73 -15.90 -4.02
N LEU A 73 5.20 -14.98 -4.82
CA LEU A 73 5.91 -14.28 -5.88
C LEU A 73 5.94 -12.79 -5.52
N PRO A 74 7.11 -12.18 -5.29
CA PRO A 74 7.18 -10.76 -5.00
C PRO A 74 6.80 -9.94 -6.23
N ASN A 75 5.95 -8.92 -6.01
CA ASN A 75 5.58 -7.89 -6.99
C ASN A 75 6.62 -6.78 -7.14
#